data_AF-A0A2N2Z363-F1
#
_entry.id   AF-A0A2N2Z363-F1
#
_cell.length_a   1.000
_cell.length_b   1.000
_cell.length_c   1.000
_cell.angle_alpha   90.00
_cell.angle_beta   90.00
_cell.angle_gamma   90.00
#
_symmetry.space_group_name_H-M   'P 1'
#
loop_
_entity.id
_entity.type
_entity.pdbx_description
1 polymer ?
#
loop_
_entity_poly.entity_id
_entity_poly.type
_entity_poly.pdbx_seq_one_letter_code
_entity_poly.pdbx_strand_id
1 'polypeptide(L)'
;MLASCEKNVLSYQTTDLDVTTKAQVRLVYDLPVVAAAAQNITLLKYNDQLVSQVSTALGGIFPNSTAKYHVLPIGANKVEAFKSATKDQLVYSNTFNVPAGKWSAFVYDANQAPLMVQDPEEYETGHPWQDTVTYIRFVNLLYKADGVTPFGKVYLKGRRTATQPNINTYDYIDIAECDFKQASGYIPYILKRNGIAVWSGTETGLAFVLFDESGNLLKTFSSTNVLGDYSATGYSMTKGVNYIFHLNGKMGTNYATQSVRLSTIAVN
;
A
#
# COMPACT_ATOMS: atom_id res chain seq x y z
N MET A 1 52.98 13.61 -7.83
CA MET A 1 52.14 14.74 -7.35
C MET A 1 50.71 14.21 -7.31
N LEU A 2 50.19 13.90 -6.12
CA LEU A 2 48.86 13.33 -5.91
C LEU A 2 47.84 14.48 -5.94
N ALA A 3 47.05 14.59 -7.01
CA ALA A 3 45.91 15.50 -7.04
C ALA A 3 44.75 14.84 -6.28
N SER A 4 44.55 15.29 -5.04
CA SER A 4 43.36 14.95 -4.24
C SER A 4 42.15 15.62 -4.86
N CYS A 5 41.10 14.85 -5.16
CA CYS A 5 39.81 15.37 -5.58
C CYS A 5 39.21 16.18 -4.42
N GLU A 6 39.08 17.50 -4.56
CA GLU A 6 38.44 18.33 -3.55
C GLU A 6 36.97 17.90 -3.42
N LYS A 7 36.59 17.42 -2.23
CA LYS A 7 35.19 17.11 -1.91
C LYS A 7 34.43 18.42 -1.80
N ASN A 8 33.72 18.80 -2.86
CA ASN A 8 32.74 19.86 -2.77
C ASN A 8 31.63 19.43 -1.81
N VAL A 9 31.52 20.12 -0.67
CA VAL A 9 30.40 19.91 0.26
C VAL A 9 29.17 20.60 -0.34
N LEU A 10 28.28 19.80 -0.91
CA LEU A 10 26.94 20.25 -1.29
C LEU A 10 26.14 20.46 0.00
N SER A 11 25.87 21.72 0.35
CA SER A 11 24.93 22.06 1.41
C SER A 11 23.57 22.36 0.78
N TYR A 12 22.56 21.62 1.23
CA TYR A 12 21.17 21.90 0.86
C TYR A 12 20.60 22.85 1.91
N GLN A 13 20.00 23.95 1.47
CA GLN A 13 19.29 24.88 2.35
C GLN A 13 17.95 24.22 2.76
N THR A 14 18.00 23.33 3.74
CA THR A 14 16.84 22.67 4.32
C THR A 14 16.77 22.98 5.80
N THR A 15 15.55 23.13 6.33
CA THR A 15 15.32 23.13 7.77
C THR A 15 14.92 21.74 8.18
N ASP A 16 15.62 21.17 9.15
CA ASP A 16 15.28 19.87 9.68
C ASP A 16 13.88 19.90 10.31
N LEU A 17 13.19 18.77 10.18
CA LEU A 17 11.93 18.59 10.87
C LEU A 17 12.21 18.49 12.37
N ASP A 18 11.52 19.29 13.18
CA ASP A 18 11.53 19.10 14.63
C ASP A 18 10.74 17.84 15.00
N VAL A 19 11.44 16.71 15.08
CA VAL A 19 10.90 15.39 15.38
C VAL A 19 10.39 15.25 16.83
N THR A 20 10.62 16.26 17.68
CA THR A 20 10.10 16.27 19.07
C THR A 20 8.68 16.80 19.15
N THR A 21 8.27 17.62 18.18
CA THR A 21 6.92 18.22 18.13
C THR A 21 6.12 17.79 16.91
N LYS A 22 6.77 17.23 15.88
CA LYS A 22 6.15 16.90 14.60
C LYS A 22 6.46 15.47 14.15
N ALA A 23 5.54 14.94 13.37
CA ALA A 23 5.61 13.64 12.73
C ALA A 23 5.29 13.75 11.23
N GLN A 24 5.65 12.72 10.49
CA GLN A 24 5.42 12.63 9.05
C GLN A 24 4.32 11.60 8.79
N VAL A 25 3.28 11.99 8.06
CA VAL A 25 2.11 11.14 7.80
C VAL A 25 1.75 11.15 6.32
N ARG A 26 1.65 9.96 5.75
CA ARG A 26 1.02 9.71 4.45
C ARG A 26 -0.36 9.13 4.70
N LEU A 27 -1.41 9.76 4.16
CA LEU A 27 -2.76 9.24 4.24
C LEU A 27 -3.04 8.34 3.04
N VAL A 28 -3.54 7.14 3.28
CA VAL A 28 -3.94 6.19 2.25
C VAL A 28 -5.44 6.02 2.35
N TYR A 29 -6.18 6.59 1.42
CA TYR A 29 -7.63 6.52 1.37
C TYR A 29 -8.06 5.23 0.70
N ASP A 30 -8.23 4.19 1.52
CA ASP A 30 -8.35 2.82 1.08
C ASP A 30 -9.73 2.25 1.38
N LEU A 31 -10.79 3.05 1.41
CA LEU A 31 -12.13 2.54 1.74
C LEU A 31 -12.56 1.39 0.81
N PRO A 32 -13.24 0.34 1.34
CA PRO A 32 -13.77 -0.74 0.53
C PRO A 32 -14.77 -0.17 -0.48
N VAL A 33 -14.42 -0.27 -1.76
CA VAL A 33 -15.29 0.14 -2.85
C VAL A 33 -16.32 -0.96 -3.03
N VAL A 34 -17.45 -0.91 -2.31
CA VAL A 34 -18.67 -1.58 -2.82
C VAL A 34 -18.88 -1.06 -4.24
N ALA A 35 -19.56 -1.77 -5.14
CA ALA A 35 -19.77 -1.41 -6.56
C ALA A 35 -20.40 0.00 -6.84
N ALA A 36 -20.49 0.87 -5.84
CA ALA A 36 -20.68 2.30 -5.97
C ALA A 36 -19.39 3.04 -6.41
N ALA A 37 -19.59 4.22 -6.98
CA ALA A 37 -18.56 5.06 -7.57
C ALA A 37 -17.42 5.40 -6.58
N ALA A 38 -16.19 5.46 -7.10
CA ALA A 38 -15.03 5.96 -6.37
C ALA A 38 -15.33 7.32 -5.72
N GLN A 39 -14.92 7.49 -4.46
CA GLN A 39 -15.25 8.71 -3.71
C GLN A 39 -14.58 9.96 -4.27
N ASN A 40 -13.51 9.82 -5.08
CA ASN A 40 -12.86 10.92 -5.81
C ASN A 40 -12.60 12.15 -4.93
N ILE A 41 -11.75 11.98 -3.91
CA ILE A 41 -11.43 13.04 -2.94
C ILE A 41 -10.89 14.26 -3.68
N THR A 42 -11.44 15.44 -3.43
CA THR A 42 -11.07 16.70 -4.09
C THR A 42 -10.45 17.71 -3.12
N LEU A 43 -10.63 17.51 -1.80
CA LEU A 43 -10.07 18.37 -0.76
C LEU A 43 -9.74 17.57 0.50
N LEU A 44 -8.59 17.88 1.12
CA LEU A 44 -8.11 17.29 2.36
C LEU A 44 -7.77 18.39 3.37
N LYS A 45 -8.26 18.24 4.60
CA LYS A 45 -7.90 19.08 5.75
C LYS A 45 -7.29 18.27 6.88
N TYR A 46 -6.38 18.91 7.59
CA TYR A 46 -5.95 18.48 8.93
C TYR A 46 -6.16 19.60 9.93
N ASN A 47 -6.78 19.32 11.07
CA ASN A 47 -7.03 20.32 12.14
C ASN A 47 -7.71 21.60 11.59
N ASP A 48 -8.73 21.41 10.74
CA ASP A 48 -9.47 22.46 10.03
C ASP A 48 -8.63 23.32 9.05
N GLN A 49 -7.33 23.03 8.90
CA GLN A 49 -6.44 23.66 7.93
C GLN A 49 -6.49 22.92 6.59
N LEU A 50 -6.59 23.68 5.50
CA LEU A 50 -6.53 23.16 4.14
C LEU A 50 -5.10 22.70 3.81
N VAL A 51 -4.94 21.43 3.44
CA VAL A 51 -3.62 20.85 3.14
C VAL A 51 -3.51 20.38 1.69
N SER A 52 -4.61 19.97 1.07
CA SER A 52 -4.63 19.66 -0.36
C SER A 52 -5.98 19.96 -0.99
N GLN A 53 -5.96 20.46 -2.23
CA GLN A 53 -7.16 20.76 -3.00
C GLN A 53 -6.83 20.69 -4.49
N VAL A 54 -7.68 20.03 -5.27
CA VAL A 54 -7.69 20.13 -6.74
C VAL A 54 -9.12 20.20 -7.26
N SER A 55 -9.30 20.62 -8.52
CA SER A 55 -10.61 20.68 -9.18
C SER A 55 -11.13 19.31 -9.64
N THR A 56 -10.27 18.29 -9.64
CA THR A 56 -10.55 16.89 -10.00
C THR A 56 -10.26 15.95 -8.81
N ALA A 57 -10.19 14.64 -9.02
CA ALA A 57 -9.84 13.69 -7.94
C ALA A 57 -8.32 13.75 -7.61
N LEU A 58 -7.98 13.92 -6.34
CA LEU A 58 -6.62 13.94 -5.78
C LEU A 58 -5.91 12.57 -5.85
N GLY A 59 -6.64 11.48 -6.13
CA GLY A 59 -6.15 10.10 -6.01
C GLY A 59 -6.53 9.45 -4.68
N GLY A 60 -5.84 8.37 -4.30
CA GLY A 60 -6.10 7.61 -3.07
C GLY A 60 -4.94 7.60 -2.06
N ILE A 61 -3.87 8.34 -2.33
CA ILE A 61 -2.67 8.41 -1.49
C ILE A 61 -2.27 9.88 -1.39
N PHE A 62 -2.07 10.39 -0.18
CA PHE A 62 -1.81 11.80 0.08
C PHE A 62 -0.58 12.01 0.98
N PRO A 63 0.36 12.89 0.62
CA PRO A 63 0.32 13.75 -0.56
C PRO A 63 0.49 12.94 -1.86
N ASN A 64 -0.25 13.33 -2.90
CA ASN A 64 -0.09 12.79 -4.26
C ASN A 64 0.82 13.72 -5.07
N SER A 65 2.02 13.98 -4.57
CA SER A 65 2.97 14.93 -5.16
C SER A 65 4.41 14.49 -4.91
N THR A 66 5.38 15.35 -5.21
CA THR A 66 6.81 15.11 -4.92
C THR A 66 7.07 14.83 -3.45
N ALA A 67 6.28 15.42 -2.54
CA ALA A 67 6.34 15.13 -1.12
C ALA A 67 5.63 13.80 -0.84
N LYS A 68 6.31 12.87 -0.15
CA LYS A 68 5.72 11.57 0.20
C LYS A 68 4.93 11.57 1.51
N TYR A 69 5.02 12.65 2.30
CA TYR A 69 4.40 12.79 3.63
C TYR A 69 3.95 14.23 3.89
N HIS A 70 2.85 14.38 4.62
CA HIS A 70 2.47 15.62 5.31
C HIS A 70 3.20 15.71 6.64
N VAL A 71 3.37 16.94 7.14
CA VAL A 71 3.92 17.19 8.48
C VAL A 71 2.78 17.57 9.41
N LEU A 72 2.60 16.81 10.48
CA LEU A 72 1.55 17.01 11.48
C LEU A 72 2.17 17.14 12.88
N PRO A 73 1.55 17.87 13.82
CA PRO A 73 1.96 17.84 15.21
C PRO A 73 1.81 16.44 15.79
N ILE A 74 2.70 16.06 16.71
CA ILE A 74 2.54 14.84 17.51
C ILE A 74 1.31 15.01 18.42
N GLY A 75 0.51 13.95 18.54
CA GLY A 75 -0.72 13.94 19.33
C GLY A 75 -1.98 13.85 18.48
N ALA A 76 -3.10 14.31 19.04
CA ALA A 76 -4.41 14.23 18.40
C ALA A 76 -4.51 15.16 17.19
N ASN A 77 -4.81 14.60 16.03
CA ASN A 77 -5.05 15.32 14.79
C ASN A 77 -6.41 14.94 14.21
N LYS A 78 -7.18 15.93 13.78
CA LYS A 78 -8.41 15.75 13.01
C LYS A 78 -8.07 15.69 11.53
N VAL A 79 -8.68 14.77 10.80
CA VAL A 79 -8.58 14.67 9.34
C VAL A 79 -9.98 14.74 8.74
N GLU A 80 -10.13 15.51 7.67
CA GLU A 80 -11.36 15.61 6.91
C GLU A 80 -11.08 15.50 5.42
N ALA A 81 -11.83 14.62 4.73
CA ALA A 81 -11.75 14.46 3.30
C ALA A 81 -13.11 14.78 2.66
N PHE A 82 -13.08 15.55 1.58
CA PHE A 82 -14.27 15.99 0.85
C PHE A 82 -14.19 15.54 -0.61
N LYS A 83 -15.35 15.41 -1.25
CA LYS A 83 -15.49 15.14 -2.69
C LYS A 83 -16.29 16.25 -3.37
N SER A 84 -16.55 16.03 -4.67
CA SER A 84 -17.26 16.92 -5.60
C SER A 84 -16.38 18.05 -6.17
N ALA A 85 -16.78 18.61 -7.30
CA ALA A 85 -16.11 19.77 -7.92
C ALA A 85 -16.22 21.03 -7.04
N THR A 86 -17.33 21.15 -6.29
CA THR A 86 -17.59 22.22 -5.33
C THR A 86 -16.88 22.01 -3.98
N LYS A 87 -16.40 20.79 -3.70
CA LYS A 87 -15.56 20.43 -2.54
C LYS A 87 -16.26 20.60 -1.19
N ASP A 88 -17.57 20.40 -1.21
CA ASP A 88 -18.52 20.65 -0.12
C ASP A 88 -19.06 19.35 0.49
N GLN A 89 -18.86 18.20 -0.17
CA GLN A 89 -19.37 16.92 0.30
C GLN A 89 -18.33 16.22 1.17
N LEU A 90 -18.51 16.29 2.49
CA LEU A 90 -17.71 15.54 3.46
C LEU A 90 -17.94 14.03 3.28
N VAL A 91 -16.85 13.26 3.15
CA VAL A 91 -16.91 11.79 3.00
C VAL A 91 -16.16 11.04 4.09
N TYR A 92 -15.31 11.74 4.83
CA TYR A 92 -14.58 11.18 5.95
C TYR A 92 -14.22 12.28 6.93
N SER A 93 -14.49 12.07 8.21
CA SER A 93 -14.06 12.93 9.30
C SER A 93 -13.75 12.07 10.50
N ASN A 94 -12.52 12.13 10.99
CA ASN A 94 -12.12 11.40 12.19
C ASN A 94 -10.95 12.09 12.89
N THR A 95 -10.69 11.67 14.12
CA THR A 95 -9.52 12.09 14.90
C THR A 95 -8.63 10.89 15.16
N PHE A 96 -7.32 11.09 15.07
CA PHE A 96 -6.34 10.03 15.28
C PHE A 96 -5.12 10.58 15.99
N ASN A 97 -4.49 9.72 16.80
CA ASN A 97 -3.28 10.09 17.53
C ASN A 97 -2.06 9.77 16.66
N VAL A 98 -1.19 10.76 16.47
CA VAL A 98 0.02 10.66 15.67
C VAL A 98 1.23 10.62 16.60
N PRO A 99 1.92 9.47 16.74
CA PRO A 99 3.17 9.40 17.48
C PRO A 99 4.33 10.02 16.69
N ALA A 100 5.47 10.22 17.35
CA ALA A 100 6.71 10.61 16.68
C ALA A 100 7.09 9.60 15.57
N GLY A 101 7.72 10.08 14.49
CA GLY A 101 8.21 9.26 13.38
C GLY A 101 7.44 9.40 12.07
N LYS A 102 7.63 8.42 11.17
CA LYS A 102 7.02 8.34 9.84
C LYS A 102 5.91 7.29 9.82
N TRP A 103 4.76 7.64 9.23
CA TRP A 103 3.56 6.81 9.29
C TRP A 103 2.80 6.78 7.97
N SER A 104 2.28 5.60 7.64
CA SER A 104 1.20 5.40 6.68
C SER A 104 -0.13 5.25 7.44
N ALA A 105 -1.04 6.20 7.28
CA ALA A 105 -2.37 6.23 7.88
C ALA A 105 -3.41 5.69 6.88
N PHE A 106 -3.89 4.46 7.05
CA PHE A 106 -4.87 3.84 6.15
C PHE A 106 -6.29 4.15 6.61
N VAL A 107 -7.08 4.85 5.79
CA VAL A 107 -8.53 5.03 5.97
C VAL A 107 -9.23 3.82 5.35
N TYR A 108 -9.62 2.86 6.19
CA TYR A 108 -10.17 1.57 5.76
C TYR A 108 -11.66 1.41 6.09
N ASP A 109 -12.19 2.25 6.98
CA ASP A 109 -13.60 2.35 7.35
C ASP A 109 -13.90 3.84 7.60
N ALA A 110 -15.01 4.34 7.07
CA ALA A 110 -15.37 5.76 7.14
C ALA A 110 -15.69 6.22 8.57
N ASN A 111 -16.00 5.29 9.47
CA ASN A 111 -16.40 5.57 10.85
C ASN A 111 -15.28 5.27 11.87
N GLN A 112 -14.12 4.81 11.41
CA GLN A 112 -12.99 4.46 12.26
C GLN A 112 -11.84 5.43 12.04
N ALA A 113 -11.02 5.63 13.08
CA ALA A 113 -9.74 6.30 12.92
C ALA A 113 -8.85 5.50 11.94
N PRO A 114 -7.93 6.17 11.22
CA PRO A 114 -7.03 5.48 10.31
C PRO A 114 -6.19 4.44 11.05
N LEU A 115 -5.89 3.33 10.38
CA LEU A 115 -4.88 2.40 10.87
C LEU A 115 -3.50 3.02 10.65
N MET A 116 -2.76 3.21 11.73
CA MET A 116 -1.40 3.75 11.71
C MET A 116 -0.39 2.60 11.53
N VAL A 117 0.32 2.59 10.41
CA VAL A 117 1.44 1.67 10.15
C VAL A 117 2.73 2.49 10.14
N GLN A 118 3.67 2.14 11.01
CA GLN A 118 4.94 2.86 11.10
C GLN A 118 5.81 2.55 9.87
N ASP A 119 6.21 3.59 9.16
CA ASP A 119 7.22 3.49 8.11
C ASP A 119 8.62 3.57 8.76
N PRO A 120 9.62 2.89 8.21
CA PRO A 120 10.98 2.98 8.74
C PRO A 120 11.55 4.37 8.48
N GLU A 121 12.54 4.76 9.29
CA GLU A 121 13.26 6.02 9.07
C GLU A 121 14.01 5.99 7.74
N GLU A 122 14.63 4.84 7.46
CA GLU A 122 15.29 4.51 6.21
C GLU A 122 14.69 3.22 5.64
N TYR A 123 14.32 3.23 4.37
CA TYR A 123 13.80 2.04 3.71
C TYR A 123 14.89 1.01 3.43
N GLU A 124 14.48 -0.25 3.28
CA GLU A 124 15.42 -1.34 2.98
C GLU A 124 16.14 -1.04 1.67
N THR A 125 17.46 -1.16 1.71
CA THR A 125 18.32 -1.04 0.53
C THR A 125 19.13 -2.31 0.36
N GLY A 126 19.23 -2.79 -0.87
CA GLY A 126 20.08 -3.92 -1.23
C GLY A 126 21.39 -3.46 -1.87
N HIS A 127 22.36 -4.35 -1.97
CA HIS A 127 23.59 -4.12 -2.72
C HIS A 127 23.26 -4.00 -4.22
N PRO A 128 23.48 -2.82 -4.84
CA PRO A 128 22.94 -2.55 -6.17
C PRO A 128 23.58 -3.40 -7.29
N TRP A 129 24.72 -4.04 -7.02
CA TRP A 129 25.41 -4.94 -7.97
C TRP A 129 25.34 -6.43 -7.59
N GLN A 130 24.59 -6.81 -6.55
CA GLN A 130 24.45 -8.23 -6.18
C GLN A 130 23.00 -8.63 -6.05
N ASP A 131 22.16 -7.72 -5.57
CA ASP A 131 20.78 -8.03 -5.28
C ASP A 131 19.89 -7.85 -6.51
N THR A 132 18.93 -8.76 -6.67
CA THR A 132 17.89 -8.71 -7.72
C THR A 132 16.50 -8.57 -7.08
N VAL A 133 16.46 -7.98 -5.89
CA VAL A 133 15.27 -7.96 -5.04
C VAL A 133 14.55 -6.62 -5.10
N THR A 134 13.27 -6.71 -4.81
CA THR A 134 12.43 -5.61 -4.31
C THR A 134 12.01 -5.97 -2.90
N TYR A 135 11.55 -5.01 -2.11
CA TYR A 135 11.09 -5.28 -0.74
C TYR A 135 9.59 -5.07 -0.64
N ILE A 136 8.88 -6.03 -0.06
CA ILE A 136 7.41 -6.01 0.04
C ILE A 136 6.99 -6.02 1.50
N ARG A 137 6.18 -5.04 1.87
CA ARG A 137 5.36 -5.06 3.08
C ARG A 137 3.91 -5.34 2.69
N PHE A 138 3.19 -6.12 3.51
CA PHE A 138 1.78 -6.42 3.31
C PHE A 138 0.93 -5.89 4.47
N VAL A 139 -0.16 -5.20 4.16
CA VAL A 139 -1.16 -4.68 5.11
C VAL A 139 -2.51 -5.37 4.83
N ASN A 140 -3.09 -5.99 5.85
CA ASN A 140 -4.34 -6.74 5.73
C ASN A 140 -5.51 -5.99 6.39
N LEU A 141 -6.47 -5.57 5.57
CA LEU A 141 -7.72 -4.91 5.96
C LEU A 141 -8.92 -5.67 5.38
N LEU A 142 -8.78 -6.95 5.06
CA LEU A 142 -9.84 -7.75 4.44
C LEU A 142 -10.91 -8.15 5.47
N TYR A 143 -12.17 -7.92 5.10
CA TYR A 143 -13.33 -8.38 5.84
C TYR A 143 -13.93 -9.66 5.25
N LYS A 144 -14.73 -10.35 6.07
CA LYS A 144 -15.73 -11.30 5.57
C LYS A 144 -16.88 -10.55 4.89
N ALA A 145 -17.87 -11.29 4.39
CA ALA A 145 -18.93 -10.76 3.54
C ALA A 145 -19.76 -9.60 4.13
N ASP A 146 -19.83 -9.47 5.45
CA ASP A 146 -20.61 -8.44 6.14
C ASP A 146 -19.90 -7.07 6.24
N GLY A 147 -18.59 -7.00 5.98
CA GLY A 147 -17.81 -5.76 6.14
C GLY A 147 -17.60 -5.32 7.59
N VAL A 148 -17.93 -6.18 8.56
CA VAL A 148 -17.78 -5.93 9.99
C VAL A 148 -16.84 -6.96 10.60
N THR A 149 -17.01 -8.22 10.21
CA THR A 149 -16.21 -9.34 10.73
C THR A 149 -14.87 -9.41 9.98
N PRO A 150 -13.73 -9.34 10.68
CA PRO A 150 -12.41 -9.55 10.09
C PRO A 150 -12.31 -10.88 9.33
N PHE A 151 -11.62 -10.90 8.19
CA PHE A 151 -11.30 -12.17 7.52
C PHE A 151 -10.39 -13.04 8.40
N GLY A 152 -9.46 -12.41 9.12
CA GLY A 152 -8.42 -13.07 9.91
C GLY A 152 -7.06 -12.92 9.23
N LYS A 153 -6.17 -13.89 9.43
CA LYS A 153 -4.85 -13.93 8.81
C LYS A 153 -4.95 -14.21 7.31
N VAL A 154 -4.15 -13.48 6.53
CA VAL A 154 -4.05 -13.65 5.09
C VAL A 154 -2.58 -13.74 4.69
N TYR A 155 -2.30 -14.61 3.73
CA TYR A 155 -0.98 -14.87 3.19
C TYR A 155 -0.90 -14.34 1.76
N LEU A 156 -0.02 -13.37 1.52
CA LEU A 156 0.29 -12.86 0.19
C LEU A 156 1.37 -13.73 -0.44
N LYS A 157 1.09 -14.25 -1.64
CA LYS A 157 2.05 -15.03 -2.43
C LYS A 157 2.19 -14.50 -3.85
N GLY A 158 3.39 -14.58 -4.39
CA GLY A 158 3.66 -14.35 -5.82
C GLY A 158 3.29 -15.59 -6.62
N ARG A 159 2.66 -15.42 -7.78
CA ARG A 159 2.27 -16.51 -8.67
C ARG A 159 3.13 -16.49 -9.93
N ARG A 160 3.86 -17.59 -10.19
CA ARG A 160 4.69 -17.76 -11.39
C ARG A 160 4.27 -18.99 -12.17
N THR A 161 4.59 -19.01 -13.47
CA THR A 161 4.46 -20.23 -14.28
C THR A 161 5.28 -21.35 -13.65
N ALA A 162 4.72 -22.56 -13.62
CA ALA A 162 5.38 -23.73 -13.04
C ALA A 162 6.75 -23.98 -13.67
N THR A 163 7.75 -24.25 -12.83
CA THR A 163 9.13 -24.48 -13.27
C THR A 163 9.34 -25.90 -13.83
N GLN A 164 8.44 -26.85 -13.50
CA GLN A 164 8.52 -28.23 -13.98
C GLN A 164 7.61 -28.45 -15.20
N PRO A 165 8.12 -29.06 -16.29
CA PRO A 165 7.27 -29.49 -17.39
C PRO A 165 6.27 -30.52 -16.88
N ASN A 166 4.98 -30.34 -17.20
CA ASN A 166 3.82 -31.19 -16.85
C ASN A 166 3.08 -30.89 -15.53
N ILE A 167 3.38 -29.79 -14.83
CA ILE A 167 2.49 -29.26 -13.76
C ILE A 167 1.73 -28.05 -14.32
N ASN A 168 0.43 -28.21 -14.53
CA ASN A 168 -0.37 -27.32 -15.37
C ASN A 168 -1.04 -26.16 -14.61
N THR A 169 -0.40 -25.58 -13.61
CA THR A 169 -1.02 -24.44 -12.89
C THR A 169 -0.01 -23.36 -12.54
N TYR A 170 0.60 -23.32 -11.36
CA TYR A 170 1.51 -22.24 -10.98
C TYR A 170 2.45 -22.65 -9.82
N ASP A 171 3.62 -22.03 -9.75
CA ASP A 171 4.44 -22.00 -8.53
C ASP A 171 4.02 -20.80 -7.68
N TYR A 172 3.79 -21.03 -6.39
CA TYR A 172 3.46 -19.98 -5.42
C TYR A 172 4.66 -19.68 -4.54
N ILE A 173 5.05 -18.42 -4.48
CA ILE A 173 6.20 -17.93 -3.71
C ILE A 173 5.66 -17.18 -2.51
N ASP A 174 6.00 -17.64 -1.31
CA ASP A 174 5.64 -16.95 -0.08
C ASP A 174 6.31 -15.57 -0.03
N ILE A 175 5.54 -14.55 0.36
CA ILE A 175 6.02 -13.17 0.47
C ILE A 175 5.81 -12.67 1.89
N ALA A 176 4.57 -12.60 2.34
CA ALA A 176 4.23 -12.03 3.63
C ALA A 176 2.89 -12.57 4.13
N GLU A 177 2.70 -12.54 5.44
CA GLU A 177 1.44 -12.81 6.10
C GLU A 177 1.21 -11.77 7.20
N CYS A 178 -0.05 -11.46 7.48
CA CYS A 178 -0.41 -10.67 8.65
C CYS A 178 -1.87 -10.87 9.03
N ASP A 179 -2.16 -10.71 10.33
CA ASP A 179 -3.53 -10.66 10.82
C ASP A 179 -4.25 -9.39 10.35
N PHE A 180 -5.56 -9.38 10.50
CA PHE A 180 -6.36 -8.19 10.20
C PHE A 180 -5.92 -6.98 11.03
N LYS A 181 -5.83 -5.81 10.39
CA LYS A 181 -5.30 -4.55 10.94
C LYS A 181 -3.82 -4.62 11.36
N GLN A 182 -3.05 -5.48 10.73
CA GLN A 182 -1.60 -5.53 10.91
C GLN A 182 -0.86 -5.33 9.59
N ALA A 183 0.43 -5.06 9.72
CA ALA A 183 1.37 -4.98 8.63
C ALA A 183 2.54 -5.93 8.88
N SER A 184 3.05 -6.57 7.83
CA SER A 184 4.28 -7.34 7.90
C SER A 184 5.52 -6.43 7.97
N GLY A 185 6.69 -7.04 8.20
CA GLY A 185 7.96 -6.41 7.85
C GLY A 185 8.12 -6.24 6.33
N TYR A 186 9.19 -5.55 5.92
CA TYR A 186 9.62 -5.55 4.53
C TYR A 186 10.37 -6.84 4.23
N ILE A 187 9.83 -7.66 3.34
CA ILE A 187 10.40 -8.96 2.97
C ILE A 187 11.01 -8.87 1.57
N PRO A 188 12.26 -9.33 1.37
CA PRO A 188 12.88 -9.34 0.05
C PRO A 188 12.17 -10.34 -0.87
N TYR A 189 11.78 -9.86 -2.05
CA TYR A 189 11.21 -10.65 -3.13
C TYR A 189 12.15 -10.63 -4.34
N ILE A 190 12.61 -11.81 -4.74
CA ILE A 190 13.54 -11.97 -5.86
C ILE A 190 12.80 -11.79 -7.19
N LEU A 191 13.22 -10.80 -7.97
CA LEU A 191 12.67 -10.52 -9.29
C LEU A 191 13.25 -11.46 -10.35
N LYS A 192 12.40 -11.99 -11.23
CA LYS A 192 12.77 -12.87 -12.36
C LYS A 192 12.13 -12.39 -13.66
N ARG A 193 12.89 -12.27 -14.75
CA ARG A 193 12.36 -12.07 -16.10
C ARG A 193 12.62 -13.33 -16.92
N ASN A 194 11.56 -14.00 -17.37
CA ASN A 194 11.65 -15.29 -18.10
C ASN A 194 12.48 -16.36 -17.34
N GLY A 195 12.30 -16.46 -16.03
CA GLY A 195 13.04 -17.41 -15.19
C GLY A 195 14.47 -16.98 -14.82
N ILE A 196 14.97 -15.87 -15.35
CA ILE A 196 16.32 -15.34 -15.08
C ILE A 196 16.23 -14.20 -14.06
N ALA A 197 17.11 -14.16 -13.06
CA ALA A 197 17.13 -13.08 -12.08
C ALA A 197 17.35 -11.70 -12.74
N VAL A 198 16.57 -10.70 -12.32
CA VAL A 198 16.63 -9.35 -12.92
C VAL A 198 17.83 -8.57 -12.38
N TRP A 199 18.92 -8.53 -13.13
CA TRP A 199 20.14 -7.78 -12.77
C TRP A 199 19.91 -6.26 -12.72
N SER A 200 19.05 -5.74 -13.60
CA SER A 200 18.61 -4.33 -13.62
C SER A 200 17.20 -4.20 -14.19
N GLY A 201 16.44 -3.22 -13.68
CA GLY A 201 15.12 -2.86 -14.19
C GLY A 201 13.95 -3.48 -13.44
N THR A 202 12.90 -3.81 -14.19
CA THR A 202 11.56 -4.13 -13.67
C THR A 202 11.10 -5.50 -14.14
N GLU A 203 10.55 -6.33 -13.25
CA GLU A 203 9.74 -7.50 -13.62
C GLU A 203 8.29 -7.03 -13.83
N THR A 204 7.74 -7.28 -15.02
CA THR A 204 6.39 -6.85 -15.40
C THR A 204 5.46 -8.05 -15.52
N GLY A 205 4.14 -7.80 -15.44
CA GLY A 205 3.14 -8.86 -15.60
C GLY A 205 3.07 -9.81 -14.40
N LEU A 206 3.56 -9.37 -13.24
CA LEU A 206 3.48 -10.12 -11.99
C LEU A 206 2.02 -10.34 -11.59
N ALA A 207 1.77 -11.51 -11.01
CA ALA A 207 0.51 -11.89 -10.41
C ALA A 207 0.71 -12.22 -8.94
N PHE A 208 -0.23 -11.77 -8.11
CA PHE A 208 -0.26 -12.06 -6.68
C PHE A 208 -1.57 -12.73 -6.32
N VAL A 209 -1.51 -13.62 -5.35
CA VAL A 209 -2.63 -14.41 -4.87
C VAL A 209 -2.68 -14.36 -3.35
N LEU A 210 -3.83 -14.74 -2.79
CA LEU A 210 -4.07 -14.69 -1.35
C LEU A 210 -4.46 -16.07 -0.87
N PHE A 211 -3.90 -16.50 0.26
CA PHE A 211 -4.27 -17.75 0.92
C PHE A 211 -4.84 -17.47 2.30
N ASP A 212 -5.77 -18.33 2.74
CA ASP A 212 -6.24 -18.36 4.12
C ASP A 212 -5.25 -19.11 5.04
N GLU A 213 -5.53 -19.07 6.35
CA GLU A 213 -4.72 -19.76 7.37
C GLU A 213 -4.76 -21.29 7.26
N SER A 214 -5.74 -21.86 6.55
CA SER A 214 -5.80 -23.29 6.25
C SER A 214 -5.00 -23.67 5.00
N GLY A 215 -4.33 -22.71 4.35
CA GLY A 215 -3.56 -22.94 3.14
C GLY A 215 -4.40 -23.07 1.86
N ASN A 216 -5.66 -22.64 1.88
CA ASN A 216 -6.49 -22.59 0.68
C ASN A 216 -6.33 -21.26 -0.04
N LEU A 217 -6.22 -21.33 -1.37
CA LEU A 217 -6.28 -20.16 -2.23
C LEU A 217 -7.66 -19.51 -2.12
N LEU A 218 -7.70 -18.22 -1.80
CA LEU A 218 -8.95 -17.47 -1.72
C LEU A 218 -9.63 -17.45 -3.08
N LYS A 219 -10.96 -17.50 -3.07
CA LYS A 219 -11.79 -17.46 -4.28
C LYS A 219 -12.60 -16.20 -4.37
N THR A 220 -12.67 -15.61 -5.55
CA THR A 220 -13.43 -14.39 -5.83
C THR A 220 -14.36 -14.56 -7.03
N PHE A 221 -15.44 -13.79 -7.03
CA PHE A 221 -16.37 -13.75 -8.13
C PHE A 221 -15.79 -12.85 -9.22
N SER A 222 -15.53 -13.40 -10.41
CA SER A 222 -15.14 -12.60 -11.58
C SER A 222 -16.36 -12.02 -12.31
N SER A 223 -17.52 -12.63 -12.12
CA SER A 223 -18.83 -12.18 -12.58
C SER A 223 -19.94 -12.84 -11.74
N THR A 224 -21.21 -12.49 -11.98
CA THR A 224 -22.37 -12.90 -11.17
C THR A 224 -22.39 -14.37 -10.74
N ASN A 225 -22.00 -15.29 -11.62
CA ASN A 225 -22.07 -16.75 -11.37
C ASN A 225 -20.73 -17.47 -11.52
N VAL A 226 -19.61 -16.73 -11.59
CA VAL A 226 -18.29 -17.34 -11.83
C VAL A 226 -17.41 -17.09 -10.62
N LEU A 227 -17.26 -18.12 -9.78
CA LEU A 227 -16.32 -18.16 -8.68
C LEU A 227 -15.03 -18.83 -9.16
N GLY A 228 -13.90 -18.15 -8.99
CA GLY A 228 -12.59 -18.67 -9.35
C GLY A 228 -11.52 -18.25 -8.36
N ASP A 229 -10.31 -18.74 -8.55
CA ASP A 229 -9.18 -18.40 -7.69
C ASP A 229 -8.85 -16.90 -7.80
N TYR A 230 -8.65 -16.27 -6.65
CA TYR A 230 -8.24 -14.87 -6.59
C TYR A 230 -6.86 -14.72 -7.21
N SER A 231 -6.73 -13.75 -8.11
CA SER A 231 -5.47 -13.37 -8.70
C SER A 231 -5.48 -11.90 -9.06
N ALA A 232 -4.60 -11.12 -8.42
CA ALA A 232 -4.34 -9.75 -8.77
C ALA A 232 -3.18 -9.71 -9.78
N THR A 233 -3.45 -9.29 -11.02
CA THR A 233 -2.48 -9.31 -12.13
C THR A 233 -2.09 -7.92 -12.60
N GLY A 234 -0.99 -7.82 -13.35
CA GLY A 234 -0.59 -6.56 -14.01
C GLY A 234 0.39 -5.71 -13.20
N TYR A 235 0.93 -6.26 -12.11
CA TYR A 235 1.92 -5.54 -11.31
C TYR A 235 3.26 -5.50 -12.02
N SER A 236 3.99 -4.42 -11.77
CA SER A 236 5.36 -4.24 -12.23
C SER A 236 6.22 -3.79 -11.06
N MET A 237 7.28 -4.53 -10.78
CA MET A 237 8.13 -4.30 -9.61
C MET A 237 9.57 -4.05 -10.02
N THR A 238 10.14 -2.98 -9.48
CA THR A 238 11.47 -2.50 -9.82
C THR A 238 12.47 -2.89 -8.74
N LYS A 239 13.65 -3.33 -9.17
CA LYS A 239 14.76 -3.65 -8.28
C LYS A 239 15.08 -2.48 -7.34
N GLY A 240 15.33 -2.80 -6.06
CA GLY A 240 15.72 -1.83 -5.04
C GLY A 240 14.60 -0.86 -4.63
N VAL A 241 13.37 -1.05 -5.11
CA VAL A 241 12.21 -0.27 -4.67
C VAL A 241 11.48 -1.02 -3.56
N ASN A 242 10.98 -0.29 -2.58
CA ASN A 242 10.13 -0.82 -1.52
C ASN A 242 8.66 -0.64 -1.91
N TYR A 243 7.83 -1.64 -1.66
CA TYR A 243 6.41 -1.60 -1.96
C TYR A 243 5.58 -1.95 -0.72
N ILE A 244 4.53 -1.18 -0.47
CA ILE A 244 3.50 -1.53 0.50
C ILE A 244 2.31 -2.06 -0.29
N PHE A 245 2.10 -3.36 -0.21
CA PHE A 245 0.87 -4.01 -0.65
C PHE A 245 -0.17 -3.84 0.45
N HIS A 246 -1.35 -3.37 0.11
CA HIS A 246 -2.46 -3.22 1.03
C HIS A 246 -3.70 -3.86 0.43
N LEU A 247 -4.32 -4.73 1.22
CA LEU A 247 -5.52 -5.47 0.86
C LEU A 247 -6.68 -4.90 1.64
N ASN A 248 -7.69 -4.38 0.95
CA ASN A 248 -8.95 -3.99 1.58
C ASN A 248 -10.13 -4.53 0.76
N GLY A 249 -11.29 -4.58 1.41
CA GLY A 249 -12.53 -5.06 0.83
C GLY A 249 -13.22 -6.11 1.69
N LYS A 250 -14.17 -6.81 1.08
CA LYS A 250 -14.92 -7.93 1.63
C LYS A 250 -15.12 -9.03 0.60
N MET A 251 -15.06 -10.28 1.07
CA MET A 251 -15.24 -11.46 0.19
C MET A 251 -16.66 -11.61 -0.37
N GLY A 252 -17.70 -11.06 0.26
CA GLY A 252 -19.09 -11.16 -0.22
C GLY A 252 -19.64 -12.59 -0.31
N THR A 253 -20.89 -12.73 -0.74
CA THR A 253 -21.53 -14.02 -1.05
C THR A 253 -21.81 -14.19 -2.54
N ASN A 254 -21.68 -13.11 -3.31
CA ASN A 254 -21.84 -13.05 -4.77
C ASN A 254 -21.05 -11.86 -5.31
N TYR A 255 -20.99 -11.72 -6.64
CA TYR A 255 -20.28 -10.63 -7.32
C TYR A 255 -20.71 -9.23 -6.85
N ALA A 256 -22.01 -8.99 -6.69
CA ALA A 256 -22.54 -7.66 -6.32
C ALA A 256 -22.20 -7.25 -4.87
N THR A 257 -21.94 -8.23 -4.01
CA THR A 257 -21.64 -8.01 -2.59
C THR A 257 -20.16 -8.16 -2.26
N GLN A 258 -19.33 -8.54 -3.24
CA GLN A 258 -17.89 -8.63 -3.10
C GLN A 258 -17.21 -7.31 -3.48
N SER A 259 -16.09 -7.04 -2.83
CA SER A 259 -15.12 -6.05 -3.25
C SER A 259 -13.78 -6.53 -2.73
N VAL A 260 -12.82 -6.93 -3.55
CA VAL A 260 -11.50 -7.35 -3.07
C VAL A 260 -10.46 -6.61 -3.87
N ARG A 261 -9.68 -5.76 -3.20
CA ARG A 261 -8.70 -4.91 -3.85
C ARG A 261 -7.35 -5.07 -3.17
N LEU A 262 -6.40 -5.56 -3.94
CA LEU A 262 -4.98 -5.45 -3.61
C LEU A 262 -4.43 -4.22 -4.33
N SER A 263 -3.76 -3.34 -3.61
CA SER A 263 -3.16 -2.14 -4.16
C SER A 263 -1.76 -1.95 -3.60
N THR A 264 -0.98 -1.10 -4.27
CA THR A 264 0.45 -0.95 -3.98
C THR A 264 0.85 0.50 -3.92
N ILE A 265 1.72 0.81 -2.97
CA ILE A 265 2.41 2.10 -2.85
C ILE A 265 3.90 1.84 -3.03
N ALA A 266 4.53 2.48 -4.01
CA ALA A 266 5.99 2.48 -4.13
C ALA A 266 6.57 3.53 -3.17
N VAL A 267 7.51 3.10 -2.32
CA VAL A 267 8.19 3.91 -1.31
C VAL A 267 9.68 3.67 -1.41
N ASN A 268 10.48 4.68 -1.03
CA ASN A 268 11.94 4.70 -1.00
C ASN A 268 12.36 5.97 -0.26
#